data_AF-A0A1M4XHW8-F1
#
_entry.id   AF-A0A1M4XHW8-F1
#
_cell.length_a   1.000
_cell.length_b   1.000
_cell.length_c   1.000
_cell.angle_alpha   90.00
_cell.angle_beta   90.00
_cell.angle_gamma   90.00
#
_symmetry.space_group_name_H-M   'P 1'
#
loop_
_entity.id
_entity.type
_entity.pdbx_description
1 polymer ?
#
loop_
_entity_poly.entity_id
_entity_poly.type
_entity_poly.pdbx_seq_one_letter_code
_entity_poly.pdbx_strand_id
1 'polypeptide(L)'
;MVKEKNKARLLLYGSIFLAIALGVYAQDIAYFLYNNLAVPLMVGISIATILSILFFLSPPILVSRINKQNKVGEKEINIYLGINALIGIVISTFSLIVLIAWLG
;
A
#
# COMPACT_ATOMS: atom_id res chain seq x y z
N MET A 1 6.97 7.51 -25.80
CA MET A 1 6.96 6.22 -25.06
C MET A 1 7.81 6.25 -23.77
N VAL A 2 9.09 6.62 -23.82
CA VAL A 2 9.99 6.57 -22.63
C VAL A 2 9.50 7.42 -21.46
N LYS A 3 9.00 8.64 -21.73
CA LYS A 3 8.50 9.57 -20.70
C LYS A 3 7.28 9.05 -19.94
N GLU A 4 6.39 8.31 -20.62
CA GLU A 4 5.20 7.71 -19.99
C GLU A 4 5.55 6.49 -19.15
N LYS A 5 6.50 5.65 -19.60
CA LYS A 5 7.04 4.54 -18.81
C LYS A 5 7.68 5.04 -17.50
N ASN A 6 8.42 6.15 -17.54
CA ASN A 6 9.03 6.72 -16.33
C ASN A 6 7.99 7.27 -15.35
N LYS A 7 6.93 7.93 -15.83
CA LYS A 7 5.81 8.36 -14.98
C LYS A 7 5.10 7.17 -14.34
N ALA A 8 4.83 6.11 -15.10
CA ALA A 8 4.19 4.91 -14.58
C ALA A 8 5.06 4.23 -13.50
N ARG A 9 6.37 4.09 -13.73
CA ARG A 9 7.31 3.57 -12.73
C ARG A 9 7.35 4.43 -11.46
N LEU A 10 7.37 5.75 -11.59
CA LEU A 10 7.40 6.64 -10.43
C LEU A 10 6.10 6.56 -9.62
N LEU A 11 4.94 6.46 -10.27
CA LEU A 11 3.66 6.21 -9.60
C LEU A 11 3.63 4.84 -8.91
N LEU A 12 4.14 3.80 -9.57
CA LEU A 12 4.22 2.44 -9.05
C LEU A 12 5.10 2.35 -7.80
N TYR A 13 6.33 2.86 -7.87
CA TYR A 13 7.23 2.83 -6.72
C TYR A 13 6.80 3.78 -5.61
N GLY A 14 6.27 4.96 -5.94
CA GLY A 14 5.77 5.92 -4.97
C GLY A 14 4.57 5.40 -4.18
N SER A 15 3.63 4.71 -4.84
CA SER A 15 2.47 4.10 -4.17
C SER A 15 2.86 2.93 -3.26
N ILE A 16 3.82 2.10 -3.66
CA ILE A 16 4.41 1.08 -2.78
C ILE A 16 5.01 1.71 -1.54
N PHE A 17 5.84 2.75 -1.71
CA PHE A 17 6.47 3.44 -0.59
C PHE A 17 5.44 4.03 0.38
N LEU A 18 4.40 4.68 -0.15
CA LEU A 18 3.30 5.20 0.67
C LEU A 18 2.54 4.09 1.39
N ALA A 19 2.26 2.96 0.74
CA ALA A 19 1.58 1.83 1.36
C ALA A 19 2.36 1.26 2.54
N ILE A 20 3.69 1.13 2.39
CA ILE A 20 4.60 0.70 3.47
C ILE A 20 4.59 1.71 4.62
N ALA A 21 4.76 3.00 4.32
CA ALA A 21 4.76 4.04 5.35
C ALA A 21 3.43 4.06 6.13
N LEU A 22 2.30 4.03 5.41
CA LEU A 22 0.97 3.97 6.03
C LEU A 22 0.76 2.70 6.84
N GLY A 23 1.25 1.56 6.38
CA GLY A 23 1.13 0.28 7.09
C GLY A 23 1.95 0.24 8.38
N VAL A 24 3.22 0.67 8.32
CA VAL A 24 4.13 0.68 9.48
C VAL A 24 3.69 1.72 10.51
N TYR A 25 3.34 2.93 10.08
CA TYR A 25 2.95 4.02 10.98
C TYR A 25 1.45 4.08 11.28
N ALA A 26 0.65 3.11 10.82
CA ALA A 26 -0.81 3.11 11.04
C ALA A 26 -1.17 3.28 12.52
N GLN A 27 -0.43 2.58 13.39
CA GLN A 27 -0.68 2.57 14.82
C GLN A 27 -0.26 3.89 15.47
N ASP A 28 0.91 4.44 15.13
CA ASP A 28 1.37 5.75 15.61
C ASP A 28 0.43 6.88 15.17
N ILE A 29 -0.03 6.84 13.91
CA ILE A 29 -1.01 7.80 13.38
C ILE A 29 -2.33 7.68 14.15
N ALA A 30 -2.78 6.45 14.44
CA ALA A 30 -4.01 6.23 15.19
C ALA A 30 -3.89 6.75 16.64
N TYR A 31 -2.76 6.51 17.31
CA TYR A 31 -2.51 7.06 18.65
C TYR A 31 -2.46 8.58 18.65
N PHE A 32 -1.82 9.18 17.64
CA PHE A 32 -1.80 10.63 17.46
C PHE A 32 -3.23 11.20 17.29
N LEU A 33 -4.04 10.58 16.43
CA LEU A 33 -5.43 10.96 16.19
C LEU A 33 -6.31 10.80 17.45
N TYR A 34 -6.13 9.72 18.19
CA TYR A 34 -6.84 9.49 19.44
C TYR A 34 -6.50 10.56 20.48
N ASN A 35 -5.21 10.84 20.68
CA ASN A 35 -4.74 11.75 21.71
C ASN A 35 -5.03 13.23 21.40
N ASN A 36 -5.06 13.64 20.13
CA ASN A 36 -5.20 15.05 19.75
C ASN A 36 -6.58 15.42 19.19
N LEU A 37 -7.30 14.46 18.61
CA LEU A 37 -8.55 14.70 17.89
C LEU A 37 -9.72 13.86 18.42
N ALA A 38 -9.51 13.12 19.52
CA ALA A 38 -10.49 12.22 20.14
C ALA A 38 -11.10 11.19 19.17
N VAL A 39 -10.38 10.87 18.08
CA VAL A 39 -10.81 9.85 17.12
C VAL A 39 -10.64 8.48 17.77
N PRO A 40 -11.66 7.62 17.80
CA PRO A 40 -11.51 6.29 18.37
C PRO A 40 -10.35 5.54 17.71
N LEU A 41 -9.46 4.96 18.52
CA LEU A 41 -8.23 4.33 18.04
C LEU A 41 -8.49 3.29 16.94
N MET A 42 -9.54 2.49 17.13
CA MET A 42 -9.98 1.46 16.19
C MET A 42 -10.36 2.06 14.82
N VAL A 43 -10.96 3.25 14.80
CA VAL A 43 -11.31 3.98 13.57
C VAL A 43 -10.05 4.48 12.89
N GLY A 44 -9.10 5.05 13.64
CA GLY A 44 -7.82 5.52 13.10
C GLY A 44 -7.00 4.40 12.44
N ILE A 45 -6.86 3.26 13.13
CA ILE A 45 -6.15 2.08 12.61
C ILE A 45 -6.86 1.55 11.35
N SER A 46 -8.19 1.45 11.39
CA SER A 46 -8.98 0.95 10.26
C SER A 46 -8.82 1.83 9.02
N ILE A 47 -8.88 3.16 9.17
CA ILE A 47 -8.70 4.10 8.06
C ILE A 47 -7.30 3.98 7.46
N ALA A 48 -6.26 3.98 8.30
CA ALA A 48 -4.87 3.85 7.83
C ALA A 48 -4.64 2.52 7.10
N THR A 49 -5.23 1.44 7.60
CA THR A 49 -5.16 0.10 6.99
C THR A 49 -5.88 0.07 5.65
N ILE A 50 -7.10 0.60 5.56
CA ILE A 50 -7.87 0.69 4.30
C ILE A 50 -7.08 1.50 3.26
N LEU A 51 -6.50 2.63 3.65
CA LEU A 51 -5.67 3.45 2.76
C LEU A 51 -4.43 2.69 2.28
N SER A 52 -3.74 1.97 3.16
CA SER A 52 -2.59 1.13 2.77
C SER A 52 -2.99 0.06 1.74
N ILE A 53 -4.12 -0.63 1.94
CA ILE A 53 -4.66 -1.62 0.99
C ILE A 53 -5.01 -0.95 -0.35
N LEU A 54 -5.66 0.22 -0.34
CA LEU A 54 -5.97 0.95 -1.57
C LEU A 54 -4.71 1.37 -2.32
N PHE A 55 -3.69 1.88 -1.61
CA PHE A 55 -2.40 2.21 -2.21
C PHE A 55 -1.66 0.98 -2.74
N PHE A 56 -1.85 -0.18 -2.13
CA PHE A 56 -1.30 -1.44 -2.59
C PHE A 56 -2.00 -1.99 -3.86
N LEU A 57 -3.33 -1.83 -3.95
CA LEU A 57 -4.15 -2.34 -5.06
C LEU A 57 -4.26 -1.38 -6.25
N SER A 58 -4.15 -0.07 -6.01
CA SER A 58 -4.22 0.94 -7.07
C SER A 58 -3.21 0.70 -8.20
N PRO A 59 -1.96 0.28 -7.95
CA PRO A 59 -0.98 0.22 -9.02
C PRO A 59 -1.08 -1.02 -9.92
N PRO A 60 -1.38 -2.26 -9.47
CA PRO A 60 -1.65 -3.36 -10.39
C PRO A 60 -2.93 -3.11 -11.21
N ILE A 61 -3.93 -2.40 -10.67
CA ILE A 61 -5.11 -1.97 -11.42
C ILE A 61 -4.71 -0.96 -12.52
N LEU A 62 -3.88 0.02 -12.18
CA LEU A 62 -3.39 1.02 -13.14
C LEU A 62 -2.52 0.38 -14.24
N VAL A 63 -1.64 -0.54 -13.86
CA VAL A 63 -0.78 -1.30 -14.77
C VAL A 63 -1.60 -2.19 -15.70
N SER A 64 -2.63 -2.89 -15.21
CA SER A 64 -3.47 -3.71 -16.09
C SER A 64 -4.21 -2.87 -17.13
N ARG A 65 -4.69 -1.66 -16.76
CA ARG A 65 -5.28 -0.69 -17.69
C ARG A 65 -4.27 -0.15 -18.71
N ILE A 66 -3.05 0.17 -18.28
CA ILE A 66 -1.98 0.70 -19.15
C ILE A 66 -1.41 -0.40 -20.07
N ASN A 67 -1.35 -1.65 -19.61
CA ASN A 67 -0.88 -2.79 -20.39
C ASN A 67 -1.85 -3.13 -21.53
N LYS A 68 -3.17 -2.97 -21.31
CA LYS A 68 -4.18 -3.03 -22.38
C LYS A 68 -3.94 -2.02 -23.51
N GLN A 69 -3.11 -0.98 -23.26
CA GLN A 69 -2.67 0.01 -24.24
C GLN A 69 -1.26 -0.25 -24.80
N ASN A 70 -0.66 -1.44 -24.57
CA ASN A 70 0.67 -1.86 -25.05
C ASN A 70 1.86 -0.97 -24.62
N LYS A 71 1.75 -0.24 -23.50
CA LYS A 71 2.77 0.74 -23.09
C LYS A 71 3.83 0.22 -22.11
N VAL A 72 3.64 -0.94 -21.47
CA VAL A 72 4.54 -1.52 -20.45
C VAL A 72 4.85 -2.97 -20.80
N GLY A 73 6.10 -3.42 -20.66
CA GLY A 73 6.47 -4.79 -21.03
C GLY A 73 6.08 -5.81 -19.96
N GLU A 74 5.63 -7.01 -20.35
CA GLU A 74 5.21 -8.09 -19.42
C GLU A 74 6.22 -8.38 -18.31
N LYS A 75 7.52 -8.33 -18.63
CA LYS A 75 8.60 -8.55 -17.65
C LYS A 75 8.59 -7.51 -16.52
N GLU A 76 8.27 -6.26 -16.82
CA GLU A 76 8.16 -5.16 -15.84
C GLU A 76 6.94 -5.37 -14.93
N ILE A 77 5.86 -5.93 -15.48
CA ILE A 77 4.62 -6.22 -14.77
C ILE A 77 4.80 -7.41 -13.81
N ASN A 78 5.45 -8.48 -14.25
CA ASN A 78 5.72 -9.65 -13.40
C ASN A 78 6.63 -9.29 -12.21
N ILE A 79 7.67 -8.49 -12.43
CA ILE A 79 8.53 -7.99 -11.34
C ILE A 79 7.71 -7.15 -10.37
N TYR A 80 6.85 -6.27 -10.89
CA TYR A 80 5.98 -5.44 -10.07
C TYR A 80 5.02 -6.27 -9.20
N LEU A 81 4.33 -7.25 -9.79
CA LEU A 81 3.43 -8.16 -9.08
C LEU A 81 4.17 -8.98 -8.02
N GLY A 82 5.38 -9.46 -8.33
CA GLY A 82 6.22 -10.20 -7.38
C GLY A 82 6.63 -9.37 -6.17
N ILE A 83 7.08 -8.13 -6.39
CA ILE A 83 7.43 -7.19 -5.31
C ILE A 83 6.20 -6.86 -4.46
N ASN A 84 5.06 -6.60 -5.11
CA ASN A 84 3.82 -6.33 -4.40
C ASN A 84 3.41 -7.55 -3.55
N ALA A 85 3.41 -8.77 -4.09
CA ALA A 85 3.08 -9.97 -3.34
C ALA A 85 3.95 -10.14 -2.09
N LEU A 86 5.27 -9.95 -2.22
CA LEU A 86 6.21 -9.99 -1.09
C LEU A 86 5.90 -8.96 -0.01
N ILE A 87 5.70 -7.70 -0.41
CA ILE A 87 5.39 -6.61 0.53
C ILE A 87 4.03 -6.82 1.19
N GLY A 88 3.03 -7.25 0.41
CA GLY A 88 1.70 -7.56 0.91
C GLY A 88 1.73 -8.64 1.99
N ILE A 89 2.51 -9.70 1.80
CA ILE A 89 2.70 -10.75 2.82
C ILE A 89 3.29 -10.14 4.10
N VAL A 90 4.37 -9.38 4.00
CA VAL A 90 5.05 -8.79 5.17
C VAL A 90 4.11 -7.85 5.94
N ILE A 91 3.38 -6.98 5.23
CA ILE A 91 2.42 -6.05 5.85
C ILE A 91 1.25 -6.81 6.47
N SER A 92 0.66 -7.80 5.79
CA SER A 92 -0.42 -8.61 6.33
C SER A 92 0.00 -9.39 7.58
N THR A 93 1.20 -9.96 7.60
CA THR A 93 1.75 -10.62 8.80
C THR A 93 1.93 -9.62 9.94
N PHE A 94 2.43 -8.42 9.66
CA PHE A 94 2.58 -7.37 10.67
C PHE A 94 1.24 -6.91 11.23
N SER A 95 0.24 -6.66 10.39
CA SER A 95 -1.12 -6.34 10.81
C SER A 95 -1.77 -7.45 11.64
N LEU A 96 -1.52 -8.73 11.30
CA LEU A 96 -1.97 -9.88 12.09
C LEU A 96 -1.34 -9.90 13.48
N ILE A 97 -0.03 -9.63 13.59
CA ILE A 97 0.67 -9.55 14.88
C ILE A 97 0.09 -8.42 15.73
N VAL A 98 -0.12 -7.22 15.15
CA VAL A 98 -0.74 -6.10 15.85
C VAL A 98 -2.16 -6.43 16.31
N LEU A 99 -2.95 -7.11 15.46
CA LEU A 99 -4.30 -7.55 15.80
C LEU A 99 -4.30 -8.55 16.97
N ILE A 100 -3.41 -9.55 16.95
CA ILE A 100 -3.26 -10.54 18.03
C ILE A 100 -2.83 -9.84 19.32
N ALA A 101 -1.82 -8.97 19.27
CA ALA A 101 -1.36 -8.21 20.43
C ALA A 101 -2.45 -7.30 21.02
N TRP A 102 -3.43 -6.89 20.22
CA TRP A 102 -4.57 -6.11 20.68
C TRP A 102 -5.69 -6.96 21.29
N LEU A 103 -5.85 -8.22 20.84
CA LEU A 103 -6.88 -9.13 21.34
C LEU A 103 -6.51 -9.80 22.68
N GLY A 104 -5.23 -9.75 23.08
CA GLY A 104 -4.72 -10.29 24.35
C GLY A 104 -3.83 -11.51 24.14
#